data_AF-A0A6M0APL6-F1
#
_entry.id   AF-A0A6M0APL6-F1
#
_cell.length_a   1.000
_cell.length_b   1.000
_cell.length_c   1.000
_cell.angle_alpha   90.00
_cell.angle_beta   90.00
_cell.angle_gamma   90.00
#
_symmetry.space_group_name_H-M   'P 1'
#
loop_
_entity.id
_entity.type
_entity.pdbx_description
1 polymer ?
#
loop_
_entity_poly.entity_id
_entity_poly.type
_entity_poly.pdbx_seq_one_letter_code
_entity_poly.pdbx_strand_id
1 'polypeptide(L)' 'HSGRPGGMKTETFAQLQARIPERIIEKAVKGMLPKNSLGRQLFKKLKVYTGQTHPHEAQQPQELTIKTIPGG' A
#
# COMPACT_ATOMS: atom_id res chain seq x y z
N HIS A 1 -10.02 11.62 -9.29
CA HIS A 1 -10.89 12.49 -10.11
C HIS A 1 -11.63 11.62 -11.12
N SER A 2 -12.95 11.78 -11.28
CA SER A 2 -13.77 10.86 -12.11
C SER A 2 -13.86 11.23 -13.61
N GLY A 3 -13.28 12.36 -14.03
CA GLY A 3 -13.23 12.80 -15.43
C GLY A 3 -14.47 13.55 -15.94
N ARG A 4 -15.50 13.72 -15.10
CA ARG A 4 -16.67 14.57 -15.38
C ARG A 4 -16.52 15.93 -14.68
N PRO A 5 -17.03 17.04 -15.26
CA PRO A 5 -17.11 18.33 -14.56
C PRO A 5 -17.75 18.17 -13.18
N GLY A 6 -17.14 18.72 -12.12
CA GLY A 6 -17.60 18.57 -10.73
C GLY A 6 -17.28 17.23 -10.05
N GLY A 7 -16.60 16.30 -10.73
CA GLY A 7 -16.31 14.94 -10.24
C GLY A 7 -15.13 14.80 -9.28
N MET A 8 -14.68 15.87 -8.64
CA MET A 8 -13.60 15.82 -7.66
C MET A 8 -14.15 15.28 -6.33
N LYS A 9 -13.60 14.17 -5.85
CA LYS A 9 -13.90 13.62 -4.53
C LYS A 9 -12.66 13.77 -3.66
N THR A 10 -12.82 14.45 -2.54
CA THR A 10 -11.80 14.58 -1.49
C THR A 10 -12.24 13.73 -0.31
N GLU A 11 -11.33 12.94 0.24
CA GLU A 11 -11.58 12.06 1.38
C GLU A 11 -10.48 12.34 2.41
N THR A 12 -10.86 12.46 3.69
CA THR A 12 -9.90 12.67 4.77
C THR A 12 -9.18 11.37 5.13
N PHE A 13 -8.02 11.49 5.78
CA PHE A 13 -7.27 10.32 6.25
C PHE A 13 -8.10 9.42 7.17
N ALA A 14 -8.79 10.02 8.15
CA ALA A 14 -9.61 9.28 9.11
C ALA A 14 -10.74 8.49 8.43
N GLN A 15 -11.42 9.10 7.45
CA GLN A 15 -12.46 8.43 6.68
C GLN A 15 -11.89 7.27 5.84
N LEU A 16 -10.74 7.48 5.19
CA LEU A 16 -10.09 6.44 4.41
C LEU A 16 -9.62 5.27 5.30
N GLN A 17 -9.10 5.58 6.49
CA GLN A 17 -8.65 4.58 7.47
C GLN A 17 -9.82 3.72 7.98
N ALA A 18 -10.96 4.35 8.28
CA ALA A 18 -12.15 3.61 8.71
C ALA A 18 -12.74 2.74 7.59
N ARG A 19 -12.67 3.19 6.33
CA ARG A 19 -13.30 2.52 5.19
C ARG A 19 -12.42 1.45 4.54
N ILE A 20 -11.17 1.79 4.20
CA ILE A 20 -10.22 0.91 3.51
C ILE A 20 -8.78 1.23 3.98
N PRO A 21 -8.37 0.73 5.15
CA PRO A 21 -7.06 1.07 5.71
C PRO A 21 -5.88 0.55 4.87
N GLU A 22 -6.02 -0.59 4.18
CA GLU A 22 -5.00 -1.14 3.27
C GLU A 22 -4.54 -0.12 2.22
N ARG A 23 -5.49 0.68 1.72
CA ARG A 23 -5.26 1.65 0.65
C ARG A 23 -4.34 2.78 1.07
N ILE A 24 -4.17 3.03 2.38
CA ILE A 24 -3.22 4.02 2.90
C ILE A 24 -1.79 3.53 2.62
N ILE A 25 -1.47 2.31 3.04
CA ILE A 25 -0.15 1.70 2.86
C ILE A 25 0.14 1.47 1.38
N GLU A 26 -0.83 0.94 0.63
CA GLU A 26 -0.69 0.76 -0.82
C GLU A 26 -0.35 2.07 -1.53
N LYS A 27 -1.04 3.17 -1.20
CA LYS A 27 -0.76 4.48 -1.80
C LYS A 27 0.63 4.98 -1.43
N ALA A 28 1.04 4.83 -0.17
CA ALA A 28 2.37 5.24 0.30
C ALA A 28 3.46 4.49 -0.47
N VAL A 29 3.39 3.15 -0.52
CA VAL A 29 4.37 2.32 -1.24
C VAL A 29 4.36 2.62 -2.74
N LYS A 30 3.18 2.73 -3.36
CA LYS A 30 3.05 3.09 -4.77
C LYS A 30 3.66 4.46 -5.09
N GLY A 31 3.59 5.40 -4.15
CA GLY A 31 4.21 6.72 -4.28
C GLY A 31 5.74 6.68 -4.24
N MET A 32 6.31 5.72 -3.53
CA MET A 32 7.76 5.50 -3.44
C MET A 32 8.35 4.69 -4.62
N LEU A 33 7.50 4.03 -5.42
CA LEU A 33 7.95 3.24 -6.58
C LEU A 33 8.17 4.09 -7.84
N PRO A 34 9.06 3.66 -8.75
CA PRO A 34 9.24 4.32 -10.05
C PRO A 34 7.93 4.36 -10.86
N LYS A 35 7.62 5.50 -11.47
CA LYS A 35 6.36 5.69 -12.24
C LYS A 35 6.46 5.15 -13.68
N ASN A 36 6.92 3.91 -13.83
CA ASN A 36 7.10 3.23 -15.11
C ASN A 36 6.43 1.85 -15.14
N SER A 37 6.59 1.10 -16.23
CA SER A 37 6.06 -0.26 -16.38
C SER A 37 6.59 -1.21 -15.29
N LEU A 38 7.88 -1.11 -14.97
CA LEU A 38 8.53 -1.90 -13.91
C LEU A 38 7.92 -1.63 -12.54
N GLY A 39 7.72 -0.37 -12.15
CA GLY A 39 7.10 -0.02 -10.88
C GLY A 39 5.67 -0.57 -10.75
N ARG A 40 4.91 -0.64 -11.85
CA ARG A 40 3.59 -1.32 -11.85
C ARG A 40 3.72 -2.82 -11.63
N GLN A 41 4.77 -3.46 -12.15
CA GLN A 41 5.03 -4.88 -11.90
C GLN A 41 5.46 -5.13 -10.45
N LEU A 42 6.33 -4.28 -9.89
CA LEU A 42 6.75 -4.36 -8.49
C LEU A 42 5.56 -4.17 -7.55
N PHE A 43 4.67 -3.22 -7.84
CA PHE A 43 3.49 -2.97 -7.03
C PHE A 43 2.55 -4.19 -6.94
N LYS A 44 2.45 -5.02 -7.98
CA LYS A 44 1.63 -6.25 -7.96
C LYS A 44 2.13 -7.31 -6.96
N LYS A 45 3.42 -7.26 -6.59
CA LYS A 45 4.04 -8.17 -5.62
C LYS A 45 3.71 -7.79 -4.17
N LEU A 46 3.34 -6.54 -3.92
CA LEU A 46 2.91 -6.08 -2.60
C LEU A 46 1.53 -6.66 -2.26
N LYS A 47 1.39 -7.20 -1.04
CA LYS A 47 0.12 -7.63 -0.45
C LYS A 47 -0.01 -6.96 0.92
N VAL A 48 -1.09 -6.21 1.11
CA VAL A 48 -1.41 -5.51 2.36
C VAL A 48 -2.70 -6.11 2.88
N TYR A 49 -2.73 -6.42 4.18
CA TYR A 49 -3.89 -7.01 4.85
C TYR A 49 -4.24 -6.15 6.07
N THR A 50 -5.53 -5.95 6.34
CA THR A 50 -5.99 -5.22 7.54
C THR A 50 -5.79 -5.99 8.85
N GLY A 51 -5.85 -7.32 8.79
CA GLY A 51 -5.78 -8.20 9.95
C GLY A 51 -4.38 -8.77 10.20
N GLN A 52 -4.26 -9.54 11.28
CA GLN A 52 -3.00 -10.21 11.65
C GLN A 52 -2.67 -11.45 10.79
N THR A 53 -3.61 -11.89 9.96
CA THR A 53 -3.51 -13.13 9.19
C THR A 53 -3.40 -12.85 7.70
N HIS A 54 -2.61 -13.67 6.99
CA HIS A 54 -2.54 -13.68 5.53
C HIS A 54 -2.77 -15.09 4.97
N PRO A 55 -3.37 -15.24 3.77
CA PRO A 55 -3.62 -16.56 3.16
C PRO A 55 -2.38 -17.21 2.51
N HIS A 56 -1.18 -16.65 2.72
CA HIS A 56 0.07 -17.08 2.07
C HIS A 56 0.92 -18.04 2.90
N GLU A 57 0.31 -18.76 3.83
CA GLU A 57 1.01 -19.71 4.71
C GLU A 57 1.76 -20.80 3.92
N ALA A 58 1.20 -21.26 2.80
CA ALA A 58 1.84 -22.23 1.90
C ALA A 58 3.17 -21.75 1.29
N GLN A 59 3.44 -20.44 1.28
CA GLN A 59 4.67 -19.87 0.72
C GLN A 59 5.82 -19.83 1.74
N GLN A 60 5.57 -20.26 2.99
CA GLN A 60 6.53 -20.21 4.11
C GLN A 60 7.22 -18.83 4.23
N PRO A 61 6.45 -17.75 4.42
CA PRO A 61 7.01 -16.41 4.52
C PRO A 61 7.97 -16.30 5.71
N GLN A 62 9.10 -15.64 5.49
CA GLN A 62 10.06 -15.36 6.54
C GLN A 62 9.77 -13.98 7.14
N GLU A 63 9.72 -13.91 8.47
CA GLU A 63 9.54 -12.65 9.18
C GLU A 63 10.77 -11.76 9.03
N LEU A 64 10.55 -10.54 8.54
CA LEU A 64 11.59 -9.52 8.41
C LEU A 64 11.44 -8.48 9.51
N THR A 65 12.37 -8.48 10.47
CA THR A 65 12.48 -7.40 11.45
C THR A 65 13.29 -6.24 10.87
N ILE A 66 12.69 -5.06 10.77
CA ILE A 66 13.39 -3.86 10.28
C ILE A 66 14.34 -3.38 11.38
N LYS A 67 15.63 -3.70 11.24
CA LYS A 67 16.71 -3.13 12.07
C LYS A 67 17.22 -1.87 11.39
N THR A 68 16.75 -0.71 11.82
CA THR A 68 17.35 0.56 11.41
C THR A 68 18.71 0.69 12.08
N ILE A 69 19.79 0.78 11.31
CA ILE A 69 21.07 1.27 11.82
C ILE A 69 20.83 2.76 12.15
N PRO A 70 21.02 3.20 13.41
CA PRO A 70 20.89 4.61 13.73
C PRO A 70 22.09 5.36 13.15
N GLY A 71 21.89 6.05 12.02
CA GLY A 71 22.86 7.02 11.50
C GLY A 71 23.26 6.81 10.03
N GLY A 72 22.87 7.79 9.22
CA GLY A 72 23.24 8.01 7.82
C GLY A 72 22.54 9.26 7.32
#